data_AF-A0A523DP57-F1
#
_entry.id   AF-A0A523DP57-F1
#
_cell.length_a   1.000
_cell.length_b   1.000
_cell.length_c   1.000
_cell.angle_alpha   90.00
_cell.angle_beta   90.00
_cell.angle_gamma   90.00
#
_symmetry.space_group_name_H-M   'P 1'
#
loop_
_entity.id
_entity.type
_entity.pdbx_description
1 polymer ?
#
loop_
_entity_poly.entity_id
_entity_poly.type
_entity_poly.pdbx_seq_one_letter_code
_entity_poly.pdbx_strand_id
1 'polypeptide(L)'
;MESGAHLQALDLAVQQTRDGQYLRAIERFESALESGMADLNEAKRQALMSYYGVCVAMVWGRTAQPLEWCHAAVGHGPVHPDLQHNLAMVLLRANRRGEAVQALEKGARSDPDHEGIKATFQRLTRRRKLLIPFLGRKHFLNRSLGHLLTRTGIQH
;
A
#
# COMPACT_ATOMS: atom_id res chain seq x y z
N MET A 1 -29.04 12.80 -10.05
CA MET A 1 -28.22 13.50 -9.03
C MET A 1 -27.59 12.54 -8.03
N GLU A 2 -28.15 11.33 -7.82
CA GLU A 2 -27.66 10.35 -6.82
C GLU A 2 -26.30 9.72 -7.15
N SER A 3 -26.01 9.36 -8.43
CA SER A 3 -24.69 8.78 -8.79
C SER A 3 -23.48 9.65 -8.45
N GLY A 4 -23.64 10.98 -8.46
CA GLY A 4 -22.55 11.91 -8.11
C GLY A 4 -22.21 11.91 -6.62
N ALA A 5 -23.21 11.75 -5.75
CA ALA A 5 -23.03 11.72 -4.31
C ALA A 5 -22.29 10.46 -3.84
N HIS A 6 -22.60 9.30 -4.43
CA HIS A 6 -21.91 8.04 -4.11
C HIS A 6 -20.44 8.04 -4.53
N LEU A 7 -20.12 8.64 -5.68
CA LEU A 7 -18.73 8.82 -6.12
C LEU A 7 -17.93 9.71 -5.16
N GLN A 8 -18.52 10.82 -4.71
CA GLN A 8 -17.90 11.68 -3.70
C GLN A 8 -17.68 10.95 -2.37
N ALA A 9 -18.64 10.11 -1.95
CA ALA A 9 -18.51 9.30 -0.75
C ALA A 9 -17.34 8.29 -0.85
N LEU A 10 -17.16 7.67 -2.02
CA LEU A 10 -16.07 6.75 -2.30
C LEU A 10 -14.70 7.46 -2.31
N ASP A 11 -14.61 8.62 -2.96
CA ASP A 11 -13.38 9.42 -2.97
C ASP A 11 -12.98 9.87 -1.55
N LEU A 12 -13.97 10.24 -0.74
CA LEU A 12 -13.76 10.55 0.68
C LEU A 12 -13.32 9.33 1.48
N ALA A 13 -13.88 8.14 1.23
CA ALA A 13 -13.45 6.90 1.88
C ALA A 13 -11.99 6.57 1.55
N VAL A 14 -11.56 6.80 0.30
CA VAL A 14 -10.16 6.65 -0.12
C VAL A 14 -9.25 7.61 0.65
N GLN A 15 -9.62 8.89 0.76
CA GLN A 15 -8.83 9.86 1.52
C GLN A 15 -8.73 9.50 3.00
N GLN A 16 -9.84 9.10 3.61
CA GLN A 16 -9.85 8.63 4.99
C GLN A 16 -8.98 7.39 5.20
N THR A 17 -8.91 6.49 4.22
CA THR A 17 -8.01 5.34 4.26
C THR A 17 -6.54 5.78 4.27
N ARG A 18 -6.18 6.76 3.44
CA ARG A 18 -4.82 7.34 3.39
C ARG A 18 -4.46 8.04 4.70
N ASP A 19 -5.42 8.73 5.32
CA ASP A 19 -5.27 9.40 6.60
C ASP A 19 -5.24 8.43 7.81
N GLY A 20 -5.44 7.13 7.58
CA GLY A 20 -5.49 6.12 8.63
C GLY A 20 -6.80 6.09 9.42
N GLN A 21 -7.84 6.80 8.98
CA GLN A 21 -9.19 6.83 9.56
C GLN A 21 -10.03 5.61 9.11
N TYR A 22 -9.49 4.40 9.32
CA TYR A 22 -10.02 3.17 8.71
C TYR A 22 -11.47 2.85 9.06
N LEU A 23 -11.90 3.10 10.31
CA LEU A 23 -13.28 2.82 10.72
C LEU A 23 -14.29 3.71 9.99
N ARG A 24 -14.02 5.01 9.89
CA ARG A 24 -14.85 5.96 9.14
C ARG A 24 -14.88 5.67 7.64
N ALA A 25 -13.78 5.16 7.11
CA ALA A 25 -13.70 4.75 5.71
C ALA A 25 -14.57 3.51 5.45
N ILE A 26 -14.58 2.53 6.37
CA ILE A 26 -15.44 1.33 6.26
C ILE A 26 -16.92 1.71 6.15
N GLU A 27 -17.41 2.56 7.05
CA GLU A 27 -18.82 3.00 7.03
C GLU A 27 -19.22 3.57 5.67
N ARG A 28 -18.33 4.33 5.03
CA ARG A 28 -18.56 4.90 3.70
C ARG A 28 -18.47 3.87 2.59
N PHE A 29 -17.50 2.95 2.66
CA PHE A 29 -17.40 1.87 1.68
C PHE A 29 -18.63 0.96 1.72
N GLU A 30 -19.11 0.60 2.91
CA GLU A 30 -20.30 -0.25 3.08
C GLU A 30 -21.56 0.43 2.51
N SER A 31 -21.78 1.71 2.85
CA SER A 31 -22.89 2.49 2.28
C SER A 31 -22.83 2.58 0.75
N ALA A 32 -21.63 2.72 0.17
CA ALA A 32 -21.44 2.79 -1.27
C ALA A 32 -21.56 1.41 -1.97
N LEU A 33 -21.19 0.32 -1.28
CA LEU A 33 -21.36 -1.05 -1.77
C LEU A 33 -22.85 -1.42 -1.86
N GLU A 34 -23.65 -0.99 -0.89
CA GLU A 34 -25.11 -1.18 -0.88
C GLU A 34 -25.81 -0.38 -2.00
N SER A 35 -25.30 0.81 -2.32
CA SER A 35 -25.90 1.72 -3.31
C SER A 35 -25.43 1.50 -4.74
N GLY A 36 -24.56 0.52 -4.99
CA GLY A 36 -24.18 0.05 -6.32
C GLY A 36 -22.90 0.68 -6.87
N MET A 37 -21.79 -0.06 -6.75
CA MET A 37 -20.59 0.11 -7.60
C MET A 37 -20.79 -0.40 -9.03
N ALA A 38 -22.04 -0.61 -9.47
CA ALA A 38 -22.40 -1.26 -10.72
C ALA A 38 -21.93 -0.46 -11.94
N ASP A 39 -22.05 0.87 -11.87
CA ASP A 39 -21.66 1.79 -12.94
C ASP A 39 -20.14 1.97 -13.07
N LEU A 40 -19.36 1.46 -12.09
CA LEU A 40 -17.91 1.52 -12.14
C LEU A 40 -17.38 0.42 -13.03
N ASN A 41 -16.39 0.78 -13.86
CA ASN A 41 -15.59 -0.24 -14.54
C ASN A 41 -14.84 -1.12 -13.52
N GLU A 42 -14.47 -2.32 -13.97
CA GLU A 42 -13.90 -3.33 -13.10
C GLU A 42 -12.58 -2.89 -12.44
N ALA A 43 -11.72 -2.18 -13.18
CA ALA A 43 -10.46 -1.67 -12.65
C ALA A 43 -10.68 -0.69 -11.48
N LYS A 44 -11.62 0.26 -11.61
CA LYS A 44 -11.97 1.21 -10.56
C LYS A 44 -12.62 0.50 -9.37
N ARG A 45 -13.49 -0.49 -9.62
CA ARG A 45 -14.09 -1.30 -8.57
C ARG A 45 -13.03 -2.03 -7.74
N GLN A 46 -12.09 -2.70 -8.39
CA GLN A 46 -11.03 -3.43 -7.70
C GLN A 46 -10.06 -2.51 -6.97
N ALA A 47 -9.72 -1.35 -7.56
CA ALA A 47 -8.92 -0.34 -6.87
C ALA A 47 -9.59 0.08 -5.55
N LEU A 48 -10.88 0.38 -5.57
CA LEU A 48 -11.66 0.71 -4.37
C LEU A 48 -11.72 -0.46 -3.38
N MET A 49 -11.91 -1.70 -3.85
CA MET A 49 -11.88 -2.89 -3.00
C MET A 49 -10.52 -3.09 -2.31
N SER A 50 -9.40 -2.68 -2.93
CA SER A 50 -8.09 -2.72 -2.28
C SER A 50 -7.99 -1.76 -1.09
N TYR A 51 -8.55 -0.54 -1.22
CA TYR A 51 -8.61 0.42 -0.11
C TYR A 51 -9.52 -0.08 1.00
N TYR A 52 -10.70 -0.60 0.66
CA TYR A 52 -11.58 -1.23 1.63
C TYR A 52 -10.88 -2.39 2.34
N GLY A 53 -10.14 -3.24 1.62
CA GLY A 53 -9.33 -4.31 2.17
C GLY A 53 -8.29 -3.84 3.18
N VAL A 54 -7.61 -2.72 2.93
CA VAL A 54 -6.71 -2.11 3.93
C VAL A 54 -7.48 -1.80 5.20
N CYS A 55 -8.64 -1.16 5.11
CA CYS A 55 -9.44 -0.82 6.29
C CYS A 55 -9.87 -2.07 7.07
N VAL A 56 -10.42 -3.08 6.38
CA VAL A 56 -10.82 -4.38 6.95
C VAL A 56 -9.66 -5.04 7.71
N ALA A 57 -8.47 -5.05 7.09
CA ALA A 57 -7.28 -5.64 7.70
C ALA A 57 -6.81 -4.85 8.93
N MET A 58 -6.87 -3.53 8.90
CA MET A 58 -6.42 -2.69 10.01
C MET A 58 -7.37 -2.72 11.20
N VAL A 59 -8.68 -2.65 10.95
CA VAL A 59 -9.71 -2.60 12.01
C VAL A 59 -9.95 -3.99 12.60
N TRP A 60 -10.17 -5.00 11.76
CA TRP A 60 -10.60 -6.33 12.23
C TRP A 60 -9.48 -7.37 12.24
N GLY A 61 -8.29 -7.05 11.70
CA GLY A 61 -7.18 -7.99 11.66
C GLY A 61 -7.35 -9.16 10.69
N ARG A 62 -8.43 -9.18 9.90
CA ARG A 62 -8.70 -10.20 8.88
C ARG A 62 -7.86 -9.89 7.64
N THR A 63 -7.08 -10.86 7.18
CA THR A 63 -6.14 -10.59 6.06
C THR A 63 -6.35 -11.46 4.83
N ALA A 64 -7.03 -12.61 4.93
CA ALA A 64 -7.20 -13.53 3.80
C ALA A 64 -7.94 -12.85 2.62
N GLN A 65 -9.17 -12.38 2.85
CA GLN A 65 -9.98 -11.74 1.83
C GLN A 65 -9.42 -10.37 1.37
N PRO A 66 -8.92 -9.48 2.25
CA PRO A 66 -8.22 -8.27 1.82
C PRO A 66 -7.02 -8.50 0.91
N LEU A 67 -6.29 -9.60 1.08
CA LEU A 67 -5.19 -9.94 0.18
C LEU A 67 -5.70 -10.29 -1.21
N GLU A 68 -6.79 -11.06 -1.32
CA GLU A 68 -7.41 -11.38 -2.60
C GLU A 68 -7.85 -10.10 -3.33
N TRP A 69 -8.50 -9.17 -2.62
CA TRP A 69 -8.91 -7.88 -3.20
C TRP A 69 -7.72 -7.03 -3.65
N CYS A 70 -6.66 -6.95 -2.84
CA CYS A 70 -5.46 -6.22 -3.21
C CYS A 70 -4.72 -6.87 -4.39
N HIS A 71 -4.68 -8.21 -4.46
CA HIS A 71 -4.07 -8.94 -5.56
C HIS A 71 -4.86 -8.75 -6.87
N ALA A 72 -6.19 -8.78 -6.80
CA ALA A 72 -7.03 -8.44 -7.95
C ALA A 72 -6.70 -7.03 -8.45
N ALA A 73 -6.67 -6.04 -7.57
CA ALA A 73 -6.41 -4.65 -7.93
C ALA A 73 -5.04 -4.42 -8.62
N VAL A 74 -3.96 -5.05 -8.13
CA VAL A 74 -2.64 -4.92 -8.77
C VAL A 74 -2.48 -5.75 -10.05
N GLY A 75 -3.44 -6.63 -10.35
CA GLY A 75 -3.44 -7.47 -11.54
C GLY A 75 -3.91 -6.75 -12.82
N HIS A 76 -4.49 -5.56 -12.69
CA HIS A 76 -5.03 -4.79 -13.81
C HIS A 76 -4.10 -3.63 -14.20
N GLY A 77 -3.60 -3.67 -15.43
CA GLY A 77 -2.91 -2.55 -16.06
C GLY A 77 -1.48 -2.28 -15.56
N PRO A 78 -0.95 -1.08 -15.85
CA PRO A 78 0.37 -0.64 -15.39
C PRO A 78 0.48 -0.62 -13.87
N VAL A 79 1.70 -0.70 -13.35
CA VAL A 79 1.95 -0.63 -11.90
C VAL A 79 1.42 0.70 -11.35
N HIS A 80 0.47 0.61 -10.41
CA HIS A 80 -0.05 1.77 -9.69
C HIS A 80 0.53 1.79 -8.26
N PRO A 81 1.20 2.88 -7.83
CA PRO A 81 1.90 2.92 -6.55
C PRO A 81 0.95 2.79 -5.35
N ASP A 82 -0.21 3.45 -5.35
CA ASP A 82 -1.21 3.28 -4.28
C ASP A 82 -1.66 1.81 -4.12
N LEU A 83 -1.91 1.09 -5.22
CA LEU A 83 -2.39 -0.30 -5.16
C LEU A 83 -1.30 -1.24 -4.62
N GLN A 84 -0.04 -1.00 -5.00
CA GLN A 84 1.10 -1.70 -4.43
C GLN A 84 1.28 -1.38 -2.94
N HIS A 85 1.03 -0.13 -2.53
CA HIS A 85 1.07 0.28 -1.13
C HIS A 85 -0.04 -0.41 -0.32
N ASN A 86 -1.28 -0.44 -0.82
CA ASN A 86 -2.40 -1.12 -0.20
C ASN A 86 -2.09 -2.62 0.00
N LEU A 87 -1.61 -3.30 -1.03
CA LEU A 87 -1.18 -4.69 -0.94
C LEU A 87 -0.10 -4.87 0.13
N ALA A 88 0.91 -4.00 0.16
CA ALA A 88 1.95 -4.06 1.17
C ALA A 88 1.40 -3.89 2.60
N MET A 89 0.49 -2.94 2.81
CA MET A 89 -0.13 -2.69 4.12
C MET A 89 -0.87 -3.93 4.63
N VAL A 90 -1.64 -4.60 3.78
CA VAL A 90 -2.33 -5.85 4.13
C VAL A 90 -1.34 -6.99 4.38
N LEU A 91 -0.31 -7.14 3.52
CA LEU A 91 0.74 -8.16 3.71
C LEU A 91 1.48 -7.98 5.04
N LEU A 92 1.76 -6.74 5.45
CA LEU A 92 2.36 -6.46 6.76
C LEU A 92 1.44 -6.86 7.91
N ARG A 93 0.13 -6.58 7.78
CA ARG A 93 -0.86 -7.00 8.77
C ARG A 93 -0.95 -8.52 8.88
N ALA A 94 -0.74 -9.23 7.77
CA ALA A 94 -0.66 -10.68 7.66
C ALA A 94 0.69 -11.28 8.10
N ASN A 95 1.61 -10.47 8.62
CA ASN A 95 2.98 -10.86 8.97
C ASN A 95 3.83 -11.41 7.80
N ARG A 96 3.41 -11.15 6.54
CA ARG A 96 4.09 -11.55 5.30
C ARG A 96 5.07 -10.47 4.84
N ARG A 97 6.04 -10.16 5.71
CA ARG A 97 6.93 -8.99 5.55
C ARG A 97 7.76 -9.01 4.27
N GLY A 98 8.24 -10.17 3.84
CA GLY A 98 9.08 -10.27 2.64
C GLY A 98 8.34 -9.83 1.39
N GLU A 99 7.09 -10.26 1.25
CA GLU A 99 6.22 -9.91 0.12
C GLU A 99 5.78 -8.46 0.19
N ALA A 100 5.53 -7.93 1.39
CA ALA A 100 5.23 -6.51 1.56
C ALA A 100 6.36 -5.63 1.04
N VAL A 101 7.63 -5.98 1.32
CA VAL A 101 8.80 -5.26 0.80
C VAL A 101 8.83 -5.30 -0.72
N GLN A 102 8.55 -6.45 -1.35
CA GLN A 102 8.52 -6.56 -2.80
C GLN A 102 7.42 -5.68 -3.43
N ALA A 103 6.24 -5.62 -2.82
CA ALA A 103 5.16 -4.74 -3.27
C ALA A 103 5.56 -3.26 -3.16
N LEU A 104 6.12 -2.84 -2.02
CA LEU A 104 6.62 -1.48 -1.84
C LEU A 104 7.72 -1.11 -2.84
N GLU A 105 8.65 -2.03 -3.14
CA GLU A 105 9.70 -1.82 -4.15
C GLU A 105 9.11 -1.67 -5.56
N LYS A 106 8.07 -2.45 -5.90
CA LYS A 106 7.36 -2.30 -7.18
C LYS A 106 6.70 -0.93 -7.28
N GLY A 107 5.98 -0.51 -6.24
CA GLY A 107 5.33 0.81 -6.20
C GLY A 107 6.36 1.95 -6.28
N ALA A 108 7.45 1.88 -5.50
CA ALA A 108 8.50 2.90 -5.50
C ALA A 108 9.25 3.02 -6.83
N ARG A 109 9.34 1.95 -7.63
CA ARG A 109 9.88 2.04 -9.00
C ARG A 109 8.98 2.84 -9.94
N SER A 110 7.67 2.80 -9.70
CA SER A 110 6.70 3.55 -10.48
C SER A 110 6.61 5.01 -10.03
N ASP A 111 6.60 5.24 -8.73
CA ASP A 111 6.58 6.56 -8.12
C ASP A 111 7.54 6.57 -6.91
N PRO A 112 8.78 7.04 -7.09
CA PRO A 112 9.75 7.14 -6.02
C PRO A 112 9.34 8.11 -4.92
N ASP A 113 8.43 9.06 -5.21
CA ASP A 113 8.04 10.14 -4.30
C ASP A 113 6.80 9.85 -3.48
N HIS A 114 6.10 8.76 -3.77
CA HIS A 114 4.90 8.32 -3.08
C HIS A 114 5.06 8.25 -1.55
N GLU A 115 4.42 9.19 -0.85
CA GLU A 115 4.61 9.43 0.59
C GLU A 115 4.26 8.21 1.43
N GLY A 116 3.13 7.54 1.13
CA GLY A 116 2.69 6.35 1.85
C GLY A 116 3.71 5.20 1.79
N ILE A 117 4.37 5.02 0.64
CA ILE A 117 5.38 3.97 0.44
C ILE A 117 6.64 4.34 1.21
N LYS A 118 7.11 5.59 1.12
CA LYS A 118 8.23 6.10 1.91
C LYS A 118 8.00 5.91 3.40
N ALA A 119 6.83 6.31 3.90
CA ALA A 119 6.48 6.21 5.32
C ALA A 119 6.45 4.74 5.79
N THR A 120 5.84 3.84 5.01
CA THR A 120 5.82 2.41 5.34
C THR A 120 7.22 1.80 5.31
N PHE A 121 8.05 2.12 4.31
CA PHE A 121 9.45 1.69 4.28
C PHE A 121 10.23 2.17 5.50
N GLN A 122 10.10 3.45 5.87
CA GLN A 122 10.76 4.00 7.04
C GLN A 122 10.36 3.27 8.33
N ARG A 123 9.07 2.96 8.51
CA ARG A 123 8.57 2.19 9.67
C ARG A 123 9.15 0.78 9.71
N LEU A 124 9.26 0.11 8.57
CA LEU A 124 9.86 -1.23 8.48
C LEU A 124 11.36 -1.20 8.84
N THR A 125 12.06 -0.20 8.33
CA THR A 125 13.49 0.03 8.50
C THR A 125 13.87 0.47 9.91
N ARG A 126 13.03 1.27 10.58
CA ARG A 126 13.23 1.60 12.01
C ARG A 126 13.17 0.37 12.91
N ARG A 127 12.31 -0.59 12.57
CA ARG A 127 12.23 -1.89 13.28
C ARG A 127 13.38 -2.85 12.94
N ARG A 128 14.22 -2.55 11.95
CA ARG A 128 15.37 -3.36 11.54
C ARG A 128 16.34 -2.47 10.76
N LYS A 129 17.37 -1.91 11.39
CA LYS A 129 18.40 -1.02 10.75
C LYS A 129 18.64 -1.46 9.29
N LEU A 130 18.09 -0.72 8.33
CA LEU A 130 18.31 -0.89 6.89
C LEU A 130 18.69 0.48 6.34
N LEU A 131 19.93 0.61 5.91
CA LEU A 131 20.51 1.85 5.41
C LEU A 131 19.87 2.16 4.05
N ILE A 132 19.05 3.21 4.02
CA ILE A 132 18.51 3.94 2.87
C ILE A 132 17.83 3.06 1.77
N PRO A 133 16.48 2.93 1.75
CA PRO A 133 15.79 1.84 1.04
C PRO A 133 15.34 2.13 -0.41
N PHE A 134 15.47 3.38 -0.91
CA PHE A 134 14.92 3.79 -2.22
C PHE A 134 15.81 3.44 -3.43
N LEU A 135 16.97 2.81 -3.20
CA LEU A 135 17.85 2.25 -4.24
C LEU A 135 18.09 0.77 -3.93
N GLY A 136 17.82 -0.11 -4.90
CA GLY A 136 17.88 -1.56 -4.71
C GLY A 136 19.27 -2.10 -4.30
N ARG A 137 19.31 -3.27 -3.66
CA ARG A 137 20.55 -3.95 -3.19
C ARG A 137 21.55 -4.33 -4.29
N LYS A 138 21.11 -4.36 -5.55
CA LYS A 138 21.91 -4.60 -6.75
C LYS A 138 22.13 -3.34 -7.59
N HIS A 139 21.71 -2.18 -7.11
CA HIS A 139 22.09 -0.90 -7.69
C HIS A 139 23.56 -0.62 -7.36
N PHE A 140 24.37 -0.16 -8.32
CA PHE A 140 25.82 0.10 -8.16
C PHE A 140 26.15 0.87 -6.85
N LEU A 141 25.28 1.79 -6.45
CA LEU A 141 25.41 2.61 -5.25
C LEU A 141 25.34 1.82 -3.91
N ASN A 142 24.50 0.78 -3.81
CA ASN A 142 24.42 -0.06 -2.60
C ASN A 142 25.63 -0.99 -2.44
N ARG A 143 26.28 -1.36 -3.56
CA ARG A 143 27.45 -2.23 -3.57
C ARG A 143 28.74 -1.49 -3.17
N SER A 144 28.88 -0.22 -3.55
CA SER A 144 30.03 0.61 -3.20
C SER A 144 30.03 1.07 -1.74
N LEU A 145 28.85 1.33 -1.16
CA LEU A 145 28.71 1.76 0.24
C LEU A 145 28.98 0.65 1.27
N GLY A 146 28.58 -0.59 0.97
CA GLY A 146 28.94 -1.74 1.81
C GLY A 146 30.45 -2.00 1.88
N HIS A 147 31.19 -1.64 0.83
CA HIS A 147 32.64 -1.85 0.73
C HIS A 147 33.49 -0.71 1.37
N LEU A 148 32.95 0.50 1.45
CA LEU A 148 33.58 1.66 2.12
C LEU A 148 33.44 1.61 3.65
N LEU A 149 32.31 1.12 4.16
CA LEU A 149 32.07 0.98 5.61
C LEU A 149 32.91 -0.15 6.23
N THR A 150 33.21 -1.20 5.46
CA THR A 150 34.13 -2.27 5.87
C THR A 150 35.59 -1.83 5.87
N ARG A 151 35.92 -0.73 5.19
CA ARG A 151 37.27 -0.14 5.16
C ARG A 151 37.50 0.97 6.18
N THR A 152 36.44 1.53 6.78
CA THR A 152 36.55 2.65 7.71
C THR A 152 36.19 2.32 9.16
N GLY A 153 35.87 1.06 9.47
CA GLY A 153 36.01 0.52 10.83
C GLY A 153 35.52 1.42 11.97
N ILE A 154 34.27 1.87 11.95
CA ILE A 154 33.63 2.46 13.14
C ILE A 154 32.39 1.66 13.47
N GLN A 155 32.62 0.62 14.28
CA GLN A 155 31.62 0.12 15.21
C GLN A 155 31.45 1.17 16.31
N HIS A 156 30.22 1.67 16.50
CA HIS A 156 29.52 1.89 17.78
C HIS A 156 28.13 2.46 17.48
#